data_AF-A0A7H8QG54-F1
#
_entry.id   AF-A0A7H8QG54-F1
#
_cell.length_a   1.000
_cell.length_b   1.000
_cell.length_c   1.000
_cell.angle_alpha   90.00
_cell.angle_beta   90.00
_cell.angle_gamma   90.00
#
_symmetry.space_group_name_H-M   'P 1'
#
loop_
_entity.id
_entity.type
_entity.pdbx_description
1 polymer ?
#
loop_
_entity_poly.entity_id
_entity_poly.type
_entity_poly.pdbx_seq_one_letter_code
_entity_poly.pdbx_strand_id
1 'polypeptide(L)'
;MSQSEWQQVRTYADHLGHRVVLEQYVTPDYEPDPDHIIPIQVYNLVPLDDDHENLRRYLMQSFWDDEVKPLFEIYSYCPPDDFACIEHNRIEIAHRKQLHRSGVENPLPLIPRFIRPGDYSTVGFCVLLRSHSYRLVYVEDSNELAKLGEGPDLLYFNRSFSSTRSYVDEAQRESEDDESLSSEGFELAIQRVTDQIYIGQILMVDIFNGVSPPQDRYALDVDECETPRSDLPSEEQIRDQLGLETSVSGFSLHPEFQVSQDANIVTVTNTPEGKAPDIQYLVHALFLSSIRDTAGLSLLESTAHLFTASMFSHLPANKTLTLKFIIPNSSSLSAICPTQNEVLEILSGKTQEEDRENSFPIGALHNISTGDDQPPTSKRITPQIPDKHIISGQGKFCEVFRLFTVVLDRAKFVSACCCWLVFPGVNFSKVR
;
A
#
# COMPACT_ATOMS: atom_id res chain seq x y z
N MET A 1 13.10 -43.16 -16.77
CA MET A 1 12.72 -42.63 -15.45
C MET A 1 12.74 -41.13 -15.60
N SER A 2 11.59 -40.47 -15.44
CA SER A 2 11.55 -39.00 -15.47
C SER A 2 12.34 -38.47 -14.27
N GLN A 3 13.10 -37.40 -14.45
CA GLN A 3 13.89 -36.79 -13.37
C GLN A 3 13.06 -35.69 -12.70
N SER A 4 13.19 -35.53 -11.39
CA SER A 4 12.55 -34.41 -10.68
C SER A 4 13.21 -33.09 -11.09
N GLU A 5 12.43 -32.16 -11.59
CA GLU A 5 12.93 -30.89 -12.14
C GLU A 5 11.89 -29.76 -12.07
N TRP A 6 12.35 -28.53 -12.24
CA TRP A 6 11.48 -27.37 -12.41
C TRP A 6 10.87 -27.38 -13.82
N GLN A 7 9.56 -27.18 -13.90
CA GLN A 7 8.82 -27.15 -15.16
C GLN A 7 7.88 -25.94 -15.23
N GLN A 8 7.76 -25.35 -16.42
CA GLN A 8 6.71 -24.37 -16.73
C GLN A 8 5.40 -25.13 -16.96
N VAL A 9 4.59 -25.27 -15.91
CA VAL A 9 3.36 -26.07 -15.94
C VAL A 9 2.18 -25.34 -16.58
N ARG A 10 2.21 -24.00 -16.60
CA ARG A 10 1.19 -23.19 -17.27
C ARG A 10 1.79 -21.88 -17.78
N THR A 11 1.28 -21.40 -18.92
CA THR A 11 1.51 -20.02 -19.40
C THR A 11 0.16 -19.42 -19.78
N TYR A 12 -0.08 -18.19 -19.36
CA TYR A 12 -1.33 -17.46 -19.64
C TYR A 12 -1.09 -15.95 -19.69
N ALA A 13 -2.13 -15.21 -20.01
CA ALA A 13 -2.12 -13.75 -19.98
C ALA A 13 -2.73 -13.23 -18.67
N ASP A 14 -2.16 -12.15 -18.12
CA ASP A 14 -2.81 -11.35 -17.09
C ASP A 14 -3.97 -10.51 -17.67
N HIS A 15 -4.66 -9.74 -16.82
CA HIS A 15 -5.77 -8.88 -17.24
C HIS A 15 -5.39 -7.79 -18.26
N LEU A 16 -4.11 -7.46 -18.43
CA LEU A 16 -3.61 -6.53 -19.45
C LEU A 16 -3.05 -7.23 -20.69
N GLY A 17 -3.02 -8.56 -20.71
CA GLY A 17 -2.49 -9.33 -21.83
C GLY A 17 -1.00 -9.67 -21.72
N HIS A 18 -0.31 -9.31 -20.63
CA HIS A 18 1.10 -9.67 -20.45
C HIS A 18 1.25 -11.14 -20.07
N ARG A 19 2.38 -11.73 -20.43
CA ARG A 19 2.65 -13.14 -20.19
C ARG A 19 2.88 -13.39 -18.69
N VAL A 20 2.25 -14.45 -18.18
CA VAL A 20 2.49 -15.00 -16.85
C VAL A 20 2.92 -16.45 -17.02
N VAL A 21 3.99 -16.83 -16.31
CA VAL A 21 4.52 -18.20 -16.29
C VAL A 21 4.33 -18.78 -14.89
N LEU A 22 3.67 -19.93 -14.81
CA LEU A 22 3.56 -20.71 -13.59
C LEU A 22 4.60 -21.82 -13.61
N GLU A 23 5.51 -21.79 -12.65
CA GLU A 23 6.59 -22.77 -12.50
C GLU A 23 6.40 -23.62 -11.25
N GLN A 24 6.65 -24.92 -11.39
CA GLN A 24 6.51 -25.92 -10.34
C GLN A 24 7.70 -26.86 -10.35
N TYR A 25 8.15 -27.27 -9.17
CA TYR A 25 9.05 -28.40 -9.03
C TYR A 25 8.25 -29.71 -9.11
N VAL A 26 8.43 -30.47 -10.19
CA VAL A 26 7.67 -31.69 -10.46
C VAL A 26 8.52 -32.89 -10.06
N THR A 27 8.00 -33.69 -9.14
CA THR A 27 8.57 -35.00 -8.78
C THR A 27 7.69 -36.10 -9.37
N PRO A 28 8.21 -36.90 -10.31
CA PRO A 28 7.47 -38.02 -10.88
C PRO A 28 6.97 -38.97 -9.79
N ASP A 29 5.75 -39.47 -9.94
CA ASP A 29 5.08 -40.38 -9.00
C ASP A 29 4.77 -39.78 -7.61
N TYR A 30 4.95 -38.47 -7.42
CA TYR A 30 4.57 -37.74 -6.22
C TYR A 30 3.58 -36.62 -6.56
N GLU A 31 2.37 -36.73 -6.02
CA GLU A 31 1.37 -35.66 -6.08
C GLU A 31 1.51 -34.81 -4.80
N PRO A 32 1.92 -33.54 -4.91
CA PRO A 32 2.07 -32.69 -3.74
C PRO A 32 0.72 -32.44 -3.07
N ASP A 33 0.73 -32.28 -1.75
CA ASP A 33 -0.44 -31.82 -1.00
C ASP A 33 -0.99 -30.52 -1.63
N PRO A 34 -2.30 -30.36 -1.83
CA PRO A 34 -2.89 -29.10 -2.29
C PRO A 34 -2.44 -27.86 -1.52
N ASP A 35 -2.10 -28.00 -0.23
CA ASP A 35 -1.57 -26.92 0.60
C ASP A 35 -0.11 -26.56 0.29
N HIS A 36 0.60 -27.41 -0.46
CA HIS A 36 1.93 -27.12 -1.01
C HIS A 36 1.86 -26.51 -2.43
N ILE A 37 0.67 -26.45 -3.05
CA ILE A 37 0.44 -25.94 -4.41
C ILE A 37 -0.10 -24.51 -4.32
N ILE A 38 0.68 -23.61 -3.70
CA ILE A 38 0.27 -22.22 -3.45
C ILE A 38 1.20 -21.27 -4.21
N PRO A 39 0.69 -20.50 -5.19
CA PRO A 39 1.52 -19.62 -6.01
C PRO A 39 1.93 -18.37 -5.24
N ILE A 40 3.24 -18.13 -5.19
CA ILE A 40 3.85 -16.85 -4.82
C ILE A 40 3.97 -16.00 -6.09
N GLN A 41 3.30 -14.85 -6.10
CA GLN A 41 3.36 -13.90 -7.22
C GLN A 41 4.70 -13.14 -7.21
N VAL A 42 5.41 -13.17 -8.33
CA VAL A 42 6.72 -12.52 -8.51
C VAL A 42 6.63 -11.52 -9.66
N TYR A 43 6.89 -10.25 -9.34
CA TYR A 43 7.02 -9.13 -10.26
C TYR A 43 8.46 -8.64 -10.32
N ASN A 44 8.75 -7.78 -11.28
CA ASN A 44 10.08 -7.21 -11.47
C ASN A 44 10.02 -5.77 -11.95
N LEU A 45 10.93 -4.92 -11.46
CA LEU A 45 11.20 -3.57 -11.99
C LEU A 45 12.26 -3.60 -13.11
N VAL A 46 12.94 -4.75 -13.26
CA VAL A 46 14.00 -4.97 -14.25
C VAL A 46 13.64 -6.17 -15.12
N PRO A 47 13.93 -6.14 -16.44
CA PRO A 47 13.64 -7.28 -17.31
C PRO A 47 14.24 -8.59 -16.77
N LEU A 48 13.45 -9.65 -16.74
CA LEU A 48 13.93 -10.97 -16.34
C LEU A 48 14.66 -11.68 -17.49
N ASP A 49 15.55 -12.59 -17.13
CA ASP A 49 16.12 -13.55 -18.07
C ASP A 49 15.05 -14.55 -18.52
N ASP A 50 15.14 -15.04 -19.76
CA ASP A 50 14.18 -16.02 -20.30
C ASP A 50 14.19 -17.34 -19.50
N ASP A 51 15.34 -17.69 -18.92
CA ASP A 51 15.51 -18.81 -18.00
C ASP A 51 15.50 -18.32 -16.55
N HIS A 52 14.50 -18.77 -15.81
CA HIS A 52 14.32 -18.40 -14.41
C HIS A 52 15.12 -19.28 -13.43
N GLU A 53 16.07 -20.12 -13.86
CA GLU A 53 16.86 -20.96 -12.94
C GLU A 53 17.51 -20.18 -11.81
N ASN A 54 18.24 -19.12 -12.15
CA ASN A 54 18.89 -18.28 -11.15
C ASN A 54 17.87 -17.59 -10.25
N LEU A 55 16.74 -17.16 -10.80
CA LEU A 55 15.66 -16.55 -10.03
C LEU A 55 15.07 -17.53 -8.99
N ARG A 56 14.73 -18.75 -9.40
CA ARG A 56 14.22 -19.79 -8.49
C ARG A 56 15.21 -20.09 -7.38
N ARG A 57 16.49 -20.28 -7.74
CA ARG A 57 17.57 -20.53 -6.77
C ARG A 57 17.75 -19.37 -5.80
N TYR A 58 17.62 -18.14 -6.27
CA TYR A 58 17.67 -16.94 -5.45
C TYR A 58 16.49 -16.88 -4.49
N LEU A 59 15.24 -17.01 -4.97
CA LEU A 59 14.04 -16.96 -4.12
C LEU A 59 13.99 -18.10 -3.09
N MET A 60 14.68 -19.21 -3.35
CA MET A 60 14.78 -20.35 -2.43
C MET A 60 16.09 -20.39 -1.64
N GLN A 61 16.91 -19.33 -1.73
CA GLN A 61 18.23 -19.32 -1.11
C GLN A 61 18.15 -19.53 0.40
N SER A 62 19.02 -20.40 0.93
CA SER A 62 19.11 -20.70 2.36
C SER A 62 17.87 -21.37 2.97
N PHE A 63 16.91 -21.82 2.13
CA PHE A 63 15.85 -22.70 2.58
C PHE A 63 16.38 -24.14 2.66
N TRP A 64 16.23 -24.75 3.83
CA TRP A 64 16.88 -26.00 4.21
C TRP A 64 16.03 -27.25 3.97
N ASP A 65 14.74 -27.08 3.68
CA ASP A 65 13.81 -28.18 3.44
C ASP A 65 13.69 -28.47 1.93
N ASP A 66 14.06 -29.69 1.55
CA ASP A 66 13.98 -30.14 0.17
C ASP A 66 12.62 -30.71 -0.23
N GLU A 67 11.73 -30.95 0.74
CA GLU A 67 10.40 -31.52 0.51
C GLU A 67 9.37 -30.46 0.14
N VAL A 68 9.53 -29.22 0.61
CA VAL A 68 8.61 -28.11 0.32
C VAL A 68 9.16 -27.22 -0.77
N LYS A 69 8.56 -27.24 -1.96
CA LYS A 69 8.89 -26.34 -3.07
C LYS A 69 7.64 -25.54 -3.46
N PRO A 70 7.66 -24.19 -3.38
CA PRO A 70 6.47 -23.40 -3.67
C PRO A 70 6.22 -23.35 -5.18
N LEU A 71 5.02 -22.92 -5.56
CA LEU A 71 4.76 -22.48 -6.93
C LEU A 71 5.25 -21.04 -7.10
N PHE A 72 5.95 -20.76 -8.20
CA PHE A 72 6.27 -19.40 -8.59
C PHE A 72 5.40 -18.97 -9.77
N GLU A 73 4.66 -17.88 -9.57
CA GLU A 73 3.86 -17.24 -10.61
C GLU A 73 4.55 -15.95 -11.05
N ILE A 74 5.27 -16.02 -12.16
CA ILE A 74 6.20 -14.99 -12.62
C ILE A 74 5.53 -14.14 -13.70
N TYR A 75 5.40 -12.85 -13.43
CA TYR A 75 4.78 -11.89 -14.35
C TYR A 75 5.82 -11.24 -15.25
N SER A 76 5.53 -11.16 -16.56
CA SER A 76 6.33 -10.36 -17.49
C SER A 76 5.99 -8.87 -17.44
N TYR A 77 4.90 -8.49 -16.76
CA TYR A 77 4.57 -7.09 -16.52
C TYR A 77 5.65 -6.45 -15.63
N CYS A 78 6.20 -5.34 -16.11
CA CYS A 78 7.23 -4.57 -15.41
C CYS A 78 6.57 -3.30 -14.85
N PRO A 79 6.03 -3.33 -13.61
CA PRO A 79 5.50 -2.13 -12.98
C PRO A 79 6.58 -1.05 -12.84
N PRO A 80 6.24 0.24 -12.94
CA PRO A 80 7.19 1.33 -12.70
C PRO A 80 7.65 1.44 -11.24
N ASP A 81 6.83 1.01 -10.27
CA ASP A 81 7.13 1.04 -8.84
C ASP A 81 6.27 0.05 -8.04
N ASP A 82 6.47 0.04 -6.72
CA ASP A 82 5.77 -0.81 -5.75
C ASP A 82 4.24 -0.62 -5.77
N PHE A 83 3.77 0.61 -6.03
CA PHE A 83 2.34 0.91 -6.04
C PHE A 83 1.66 0.41 -7.30
N ALA A 84 2.28 0.62 -8.46
CA ALA A 84 1.79 0.04 -9.71
C ALA A 84 1.73 -1.49 -9.61
N CYS A 85 2.71 -2.10 -8.93
CA CYS A 85 2.70 -3.54 -8.67
C CYS A 85 1.47 -3.96 -7.83
N ILE A 86 1.19 -3.26 -6.73
CA ILE A 86 0.02 -3.52 -5.88
C ILE A 86 -1.29 -3.27 -6.63
N GLU A 87 -1.40 -2.16 -7.35
CA GLU A 87 -2.57 -1.79 -8.16
C GLU A 87 -2.85 -2.87 -9.21
N HIS A 88 -1.84 -3.28 -9.96
CA HIS A 88 -1.93 -4.36 -10.93
C HIS A 88 -2.39 -5.67 -10.27
N ASN A 89 -1.81 -6.06 -9.13
CA ASN A 89 -2.16 -7.31 -8.47
C ASN A 89 -3.60 -7.31 -7.94
N ARG A 90 -4.08 -6.20 -7.37
CA ARG A 90 -5.48 -6.07 -6.95
C ARG A 90 -6.45 -6.27 -8.12
N ILE A 91 -6.15 -5.65 -9.27
CA ILE A 91 -7.00 -5.78 -10.46
C ILE A 91 -6.98 -7.22 -10.96
N GLU A 92 -5.81 -7.86 -10.95
CA GLU A 92 -5.66 -9.27 -11.33
C GLU A 92 -6.46 -10.20 -10.40
N ILE A 93 -6.44 -9.97 -9.08
CA ILE A 93 -7.26 -10.72 -8.10
C ILE A 93 -8.75 -10.60 -8.45
N ALA A 94 -9.24 -9.37 -8.65
CA ALA A 94 -10.65 -9.12 -8.96
C ALA A 94 -11.06 -9.75 -10.30
N HIS A 95 -10.24 -9.58 -11.34
CA HIS A 95 -10.44 -10.17 -12.66
C HIS A 95 -10.54 -11.71 -12.59
N ARG A 96 -9.62 -12.37 -11.88
CA ARG A 96 -9.66 -13.83 -11.73
C ARG A 96 -10.85 -14.31 -10.92
N LYS A 97 -11.22 -13.63 -9.84
CA LYS A 97 -12.44 -13.95 -9.08
C LYS A 97 -13.68 -13.86 -9.98
N GLN A 98 -13.75 -12.85 -10.85
CA GLN A 98 -14.84 -12.71 -11.81
C GLN A 98 -14.88 -13.87 -12.82
N LEU A 99 -13.73 -14.28 -13.38
CA LEU A 99 -13.63 -15.43 -14.29
C LEU A 99 -14.04 -16.75 -13.62
N HIS A 100 -13.71 -16.94 -12.34
CA HIS A 100 -14.15 -18.10 -11.56
C HIS A 100 -15.67 -18.10 -11.38
N ARG A 101 -16.25 -16.94 -11.03
CA ARG A 101 -17.71 -16.80 -10.83
C ARG A 101 -18.51 -16.98 -12.12
N SER A 102 -17.95 -16.65 -13.28
CA SER A 102 -18.61 -16.83 -14.57
C SER A 102 -18.58 -18.29 -15.07
N GLY A 103 -17.87 -19.19 -14.38
CA GLY A 103 -17.83 -20.61 -14.70
C GLY A 103 -17.04 -20.93 -15.96
N VAL A 104 -16.05 -20.10 -16.32
CA VAL A 104 -15.13 -20.37 -17.44
C VAL A 104 -14.43 -21.71 -17.22
N GLU A 105 -14.39 -22.54 -18.27
CA GLU A 105 -13.69 -23.82 -18.25
C GLU A 105 -12.17 -23.61 -18.08
N ASN A 106 -11.56 -24.31 -17.12
CA ASN A 106 -10.15 -24.16 -16.74
C ASN A 106 -9.74 -22.72 -16.35
N PRO A 107 -10.33 -22.15 -15.29
CA PRO A 107 -10.05 -20.78 -14.91
C PRO A 107 -8.58 -20.59 -14.48
N LEU A 108 -8.11 -19.34 -14.51
CA LEU A 108 -6.76 -18.99 -14.04
C LEU A 108 -6.60 -19.34 -12.55
N PRO A 109 -5.38 -19.66 -12.06
CA PRO A 109 -5.17 -19.93 -10.64
C PRO A 109 -5.59 -18.73 -9.78
N LEU A 110 -6.34 -18.97 -8.70
CA LEU A 110 -6.70 -17.92 -7.76
C LEU A 110 -5.47 -17.47 -6.96
N ILE A 111 -5.44 -16.20 -6.59
CA ILE A 111 -4.35 -15.59 -5.84
C ILE A 111 -4.65 -15.69 -4.33
N PRO A 112 -3.80 -16.37 -3.53
CA PRO A 112 -4.07 -16.73 -2.13
C PRO A 112 -3.72 -15.60 -1.15
N ARG A 113 -4.47 -15.44 -0.06
CA ARG A 113 -4.18 -14.53 1.07
C ARG A 113 -3.07 -15.09 1.94
N PHE A 114 -2.27 -14.19 2.50
CA PHE A 114 -1.18 -14.50 3.41
C PHE A 114 -1.39 -13.76 4.73
N ILE A 115 -0.98 -14.39 5.83
CA ILE A 115 -0.96 -13.80 7.16
C ILE A 115 0.17 -12.77 7.19
N ARG A 116 -0.17 -11.52 7.51
CA ARG A 116 0.81 -10.45 7.66
C ARG A 116 1.57 -10.65 8.96
N PRO A 117 2.91 -10.64 8.92
CA PRO A 117 3.71 -10.59 10.14
C PRO A 117 3.37 -9.33 10.95
N GLY A 118 3.07 -9.50 12.24
CA GLY A 118 2.87 -8.41 13.20
C GLY A 118 1.47 -8.31 13.78
N ASP A 119 0.42 -8.39 12.95
CA ASP A 119 -0.98 -8.29 13.41
C ASP A 119 -1.84 -9.51 13.05
N TYR A 120 -1.23 -10.52 12.40
CA TYR A 120 -1.89 -11.75 11.97
C TYR A 120 -3.10 -11.55 11.04
N SER A 121 -3.25 -10.35 10.46
CA SER A 121 -4.29 -10.07 9.47
C SER A 121 -4.02 -10.82 8.15
N THR A 122 -5.07 -11.28 7.47
CA THR A 122 -4.91 -11.94 6.16
C THR A 122 -4.98 -10.91 5.04
N VAL A 123 -3.92 -10.80 4.24
CA VAL A 123 -3.72 -9.74 3.25
C VAL A 123 -3.31 -10.29 1.88
N GLY A 124 -3.34 -9.45 0.85
CA GLY A 124 -2.63 -9.67 -0.41
C GLY A 124 -1.12 -9.58 -0.21
N PHE A 125 -0.38 -10.36 -1.01
CA PHE A 125 1.07 -10.41 -0.95
C PHE A 125 1.65 -10.64 -2.35
N CYS A 126 2.75 -9.95 -2.67
CA CYS A 126 3.62 -10.32 -3.79
C CYS A 126 5.07 -9.89 -3.54
N VAL A 127 5.98 -10.49 -4.31
CA VAL A 127 7.42 -10.15 -4.30
C VAL A 127 7.74 -9.28 -5.50
N LEU A 128 8.42 -8.16 -5.29
CA LEU A 128 8.89 -7.29 -6.37
C LEU A 128 10.42 -7.23 -6.42
N LEU A 129 10.99 -7.77 -7.49
CA LEU A 129 12.43 -7.73 -7.73
C LEU A 129 12.85 -6.34 -8.22
N ARG A 130 13.79 -5.70 -7.53
CA ARG A 130 14.26 -4.34 -7.88
C ARG A 130 15.50 -4.32 -8.76
N SER A 131 16.26 -5.41 -8.77
CA SER A 131 17.56 -5.47 -9.43
C SER A 131 17.84 -6.86 -9.98
N HIS A 132 18.92 -7.01 -10.73
CA HIS A 132 19.39 -8.30 -11.21
C HIS A 132 20.19 -9.10 -10.15
N SER A 133 20.05 -8.78 -8.86
CA SER A 133 20.74 -9.50 -7.77
C SER A 133 20.47 -11.00 -7.79
N TYR A 134 19.32 -11.43 -8.31
CA TYR A 134 18.96 -12.84 -8.49
C TYR A 134 19.93 -13.66 -9.36
N ARG A 135 20.67 -13.01 -10.28
CA ARG A 135 21.56 -13.71 -11.23
C ARG A 135 22.76 -14.39 -10.58
N LEU A 136 23.11 -13.98 -9.35
CA LEU A 136 24.41 -14.31 -8.76
C LEU A 136 24.40 -15.52 -7.83
N VAL A 137 23.26 -16.20 -7.67
CA VAL A 137 23.09 -17.52 -7.04
C VAL A 137 24.03 -17.79 -5.85
N TYR A 138 23.49 -17.66 -4.63
CA TYR A 138 24.16 -17.93 -3.35
C TYR A 138 25.48 -17.15 -3.13
N VAL A 139 25.35 -16.00 -2.46
CA VAL A 139 26.49 -15.24 -1.93
C VAL A 139 26.41 -15.30 -0.40
N GLU A 140 27.48 -15.76 0.26
CA GLU A 140 27.55 -15.89 1.73
C GLU A 140 27.77 -14.54 2.44
N ASP A 141 28.31 -13.53 1.73
CA ASP A 141 28.56 -12.19 2.26
C ASP A 141 27.45 -11.21 1.87
N SER A 142 26.68 -10.79 2.87
CA SER A 142 25.60 -9.79 2.75
C SER A 142 26.09 -8.45 2.17
N ASN A 143 27.31 -8.02 2.50
CA ASN A 143 27.86 -6.75 2.00
C ASN A 143 28.23 -6.82 0.51
N GLU A 144 28.68 -7.98 0.04
CA GLU A 144 28.95 -8.18 -1.39
C GLU A 144 27.62 -8.21 -2.17
N LEU A 145 26.59 -8.84 -1.62
CA LEU A 145 25.25 -8.89 -2.22
C LEU A 145 24.61 -7.49 -2.30
N ALA A 146 24.76 -6.67 -1.25
CA ALA A 146 24.27 -5.30 -1.22
C ALA A 146 24.94 -4.37 -2.25
N LYS A 147 26.20 -4.63 -2.63
CA LYS A 147 26.90 -3.86 -3.67
C LYS A 147 26.37 -4.14 -5.08
N LEU A 148 25.68 -5.27 -5.28
CA LEU A 148 25.32 -5.79 -6.59
C LEU A 148 23.89 -5.38 -7.00
N GLY A 149 23.09 -4.92 -6.06
CA GLY A 149 21.77 -4.38 -6.31
C GLY A 149 20.90 -4.41 -5.07
N GLU A 150 19.79 -3.67 -5.13
CA GLU A 150 18.77 -3.68 -4.09
C GLU A 150 18.11 -5.06 -4.02
N GLY A 151 17.85 -5.53 -2.79
CA GLY A 151 17.02 -6.69 -2.56
C GLY A 151 15.56 -6.43 -2.96
N PRO A 152 14.74 -7.49 -3.04
CA PRO A 152 13.34 -7.35 -3.40
C PRO A 152 12.54 -6.68 -2.29
N ASP A 153 11.41 -6.13 -2.71
CA ASP A 153 10.38 -5.67 -1.80
C ASP A 153 9.32 -6.75 -1.60
N LEU A 154 8.94 -6.94 -0.34
CA LEU A 154 7.83 -7.75 0.11
C LEU A 154 6.63 -6.81 0.23
N LEU A 155 5.65 -6.98 -0.65
CA LEU A 155 4.50 -6.09 -0.77
C LEU A 155 3.29 -6.73 -0.10
N TYR A 156 2.83 -6.16 1.00
CA TYR A 156 1.61 -6.55 1.69
C TYR A 156 0.52 -5.51 1.44
N PHE A 157 -0.71 -5.91 1.18
CA PHE A 157 -1.78 -4.96 0.86
C PHE A 157 -3.17 -5.51 1.15
N ASN A 158 -4.08 -4.64 1.54
CA ASN A 158 -5.51 -4.92 1.49
C ASN A 158 -5.91 -5.23 0.04
N ARG A 159 -6.79 -6.20 -0.20
CA ARG A 159 -7.16 -6.62 -1.55
C ARG A 159 -8.30 -5.81 -2.16
N SER A 160 -9.10 -5.15 -1.31
CA SER A 160 -10.35 -4.54 -1.72
C SER A 160 -10.16 -3.12 -2.25
N PHE A 161 -11.03 -2.73 -3.20
CA PHE A 161 -11.12 -1.40 -3.80
C PHE A 161 -12.20 -0.54 -3.10
N SER A 162 -11.84 0.21 -2.06
CA SER A 162 -12.54 1.38 -1.47
C SER A 162 -14.08 1.44 -1.32
N SER A 163 -14.86 0.38 -1.57
CA SER A 163 -16.34 0.45 -1.52
C SER A 163 -16.94 -0.13 -0.24
N THR A 164 -16.15 -0.92 0.50
CA THR A 164 -16.51 -1.37 1.84
C THR A 164 -15.97 -0.37 2.85
N ARG A 165 -16.91 0.32 3.51
CA ARG A 165 -16.69 1.00 4.79
C ARG A 165 -15.86 0.07 5.67
N SER A 166 -14.58 0.36 5.87
CA SER A 166 -13.82 -0.23 6.95
C SER A 166 -14.43 0.32 8.22
N TYR A 167 -15.45 -0.36 8.74
CA TYR A 167 -15.77 -0.19 10.14
C TYR A 167 -14.48 -0.53 10.85
N VAL A 168 -13.90 0.46 11.53
CA VAL A 168 -13.00 0.17 12.65
C VAL A 168 -13.74 -0.87 13.47
N ASP A 169 -13.20 -2.07 13.55
CA ASP A 169 -13.86 -3.16 14.27
C ASP A 169 -14.17 -2.64 15.67
N GLU A 170 -15.42 -2.73 16.14
CA GLU A 170 -15.71 -2.27 17.50
C GLU A 170 -14.96 -3.11 18.53
N ALA A 171 -14.49 -4.31 18.17
CA ALA A 171 -13.54 -5.09 18.97
C ALA A 171 -12.11 -4.52 18.97
N GLN A 172 -11.73 -3.69 18.00
CA GLN A 172 -10.48 -2.92 18.02
C GLN A 172 -10.58 -1.66 18.88
N ARG A 173 -11.79 -1.25 19.31
CA ARG A 173 -11.96 -0.39 20.48
C ARG A 173 -11.84 -1.26 21.74
N GLU A 174 -10.67 -1.86 21.96
CA GLU A 174 -10.40 -2.42 23.29
C GLU A 174 -10.43 -1.30 24.33
N SER A 175 -10.87 -1.66 25.52
CA SER A 175 -11.28 -0.80 26.63
C SER A 175 -10.39 0.42 26.89
N GLU A 176 -10.99 1.49 27.41
CA GLU A 176 -10.36 2.75 27.87
C GLU A 176 -9.14 2.58 28.83
N ASP A 177 -8.83 1.36 29.25
CA ASP A 177 -7.77 0.99 30.20
C ASP A 177 -6.49 0.42 29.54
N ASP A 178 -6.44 0.17 28.22
CA ASP A 178 -5.21 -0.29 27.54
C ASP A 178 -4.61 0.82 26.66
N GLU A 179 -3.38 1.23 26.96
CA GLU A 179 -2.66 2.33 26.27
C GLU A 179 -2.25 1.98 24.83
N SER A 180 -2.58 0.77 24.33
CA SER A 180 -2.34 0.39 22.94
C SER A 180 -3.42 0.95 22.03
N LEU A 181 -3.21 2.18 21.54
CA LEU A 181 -3.99 2.74 20.44
C LEU A 181 -4.05 1.73 19.29
N SER A 182 -5.25 1.20 19.01
CA SER A 182 -5.48 0.27 17.91
C SER A 182 -5.01 0.86 16.58
N SER A 183 -4.31 0.06 15.77
CA SER A 183 -3.87 0.49 14.45
C SER A 183 -5.06 0.89 13.57
N GLU A 184 -4.98 2.08 12.96
CA GLU A 184 -5.86 2.48 11.86
C GLU A 184 -5.87 1.40 10.76
N GLY A 185 -6.94 1.35 9.96
CA GLY A 185 -7.12 0.31 8.93
C GLY A 185 -5.89 0.14 8.04
N PHE A 186 -5.32 -1.07 8.03
CA PHE A 186 -4.17 -1.41 7.21
C PHE A 186 -4.53 -1.35 5.72
N GLU A 187 -3.76 -0.57 4.97
CA GLU A 187 -3.95 -0.45 3.52
C GLU A 187 -2.87 -1.18 2.73
N LEU A 188 -1.60 -0.87 3.01
CA LEU A 188 -0.45 -1.55 2.41
C LEU A 188 0.81 -1.38 3.27
N ALA A 189 1.78 -2.27 3.09
CA ALA A 189 3.12 -2.17 3.65
C ALA A 189 4.14 -2.71 2.65
N ILE A 190 5.26 -2.00 2.54
CA ILE A 190 6.40 -2.36 1.71
C ILE A 190 7.56 -2.65 2.65
N GLN A 191 8.16 -3.83 2.53
CA GLN A 191 9.34 -4.21 3.31
C GLN A 191 10.47 -4.60 2.37
N ARG A 192 11.58 -3.85 2.39
CA ARG A 192 12.75 -4.17 1.58
C ARG A 192 13.60 -5.19 2.28
N VAL A 193 13.89 -6.30 1.61
CA VAL A 193 14.89 -7.26 2.10
C VAL A 193 16.27 -6.63 1.96
N THR A 194 16.89 -6.30 3.10
CA THR A 194 18.26 -5.75 3.15
C THR A 194 19.29 -6.86 3.22
N ASP A 195 18.99 -7.95 3.92
CA ASP A 195 19.87 -9.12 4.02
C ASP A 195 19.39 -10.26 3.11
N GLN A 196 19.73 -10.16 1.83
CA GLN A 196 19.17 -11.04 0.80
C GLN A 196 19.64 -12.50 0.92
N ILE A 197 20.62 -12.81 1.79
CA ILE A 197 21.04 -14.20 2.04
C ILE A 197 19.95 -15.03 2.72
N TYR A 198 19.00 -14.38 3.40
CA TYR A 198 17.88 -15.02 4.09
C TYR A 198 16.58 -15.01 3.29
N ILE A 199 16.60 -14.59 2.01
CA ILE A 199 15.37 -14.44 1.23
C ILE A 199 14.54 -15.73 1.17
N GLY A 200 15.14 -16.90 0.96
CA GLY A 200 14.38 -18.15 0.92
C GLY A 200 13.85 -18.57 2.27
N GLN A 201 14.57 -18.27 3.36
CA GLN A 201 14.04 -18.45 4.71
C GLN A 201 12.83 -17.54 4.95
N ILE A 202 12.89 -16.27 4.55
CA ILE A 202 11.78 -15.31 4.69
C ILE A 202 10.57 -15.76 3.88
N LEU A 203 10.77 -16.09 2.59
CA LEU A 203 9.67 -16.49 1.70
C LEU A 203 9.05 -17.83 2.10
N MET A 204 9.86 -18.81 2.49
CA MET A 204 9.34 -20.15 2.78
C MET A 204 8.85 -20.29 4.21
N VAL A 205 9.57 -19.77 5.20
CA VAL A 205 9.22 -20.00 6.60
C VAL A 205 8.25 -18.96 7.11
N ASP A 206 8.44 -17.69 6.75
CA ASP A 206 7.60 -16.63 7.32
C ASP A 206 6.35 -16.36 6.47
N ILE A 207 6.44 -16.53 5.14
CA ILE A 207 5.33 -16.22 4.23
C ILE A 207 4.58 -17.48 3.80
N PHE A 208 5.26 -18.50 3.28
CA PHE A 208 4.59 -19.69 2.75
C PHE A 208 3.87 -20.49 3.85
N ASN A 209 4.47 -20.62 5.05
CA ASN A 209 3.75 -21.20 6.20
C ASN A 209 2.63 -20.29 6.74
N GLY A 210 2.68 -19.00 6.40
CA GLY A 210 1.67 -18.02 6.77
C GLY A 210 0.49 -17.97 5.80
N VAL A 211 0.32 -18.91 4.88
CA VAL A 211 -0.83 -18.88 3.98
C VAL A 211 -2.13 -19.06 4.77
N SER A 212 -3.17 -18.28 4.42
CA SER A 212 -4.46 -18.37 5.08
C SER A 212 -5.06 -19.79 4.98
N PRO A 213 -5.84 -20.22 6.00
CA PRO A 213 -6.48 -21.53 6.00
C PRO A 213 -7.29 -21.79 4.73
N PRO A 214 -7.47 -23.04 4.28
CA PRO A 214 -8.14 -23.37 3.02
C PRO A 214 -9.51 -22.69 2.81
N GLN A 215 -10.28 -22.52 3.89
CA GLN A 215 -11.61 -21.88 3.88
C GLN A 215 -11.54 -20.39 3.50
N ASP A 216 -10.45 -19.72 3.87
CA ASP A 216 -10.23 -18.28 3.74
C ASP A 216 -9.21 -17.92 2.67
N ARG A 217 -8.50 -18.91 2.12
CA ARG A 217 -7.33 -18.72 1.25
C ARG A 217 -7.58 -17.78 0.08
N TYR A 218 -8.72 -17.93 -0.59
CA TYR A 218 -9.01 -17.14 -1.80
C TYR A 218 -10.08 -16.07 -1.59
N ALA A 219 -10.73 -16.06 -0.41
CA ALA A 219 -11.75 -15.09 -0.04
C ALA A 219 -12.81 -14.91 -1.14
N LEU A 220 -13.33 -16.00 -1.72
CA LEU A 220 -14.22 -15.95 -2.90
C LEU A 220 -15.54 -15.23 -2.63
N ASP A 221 -15.96 -15.24 -1.37
CA ASP A 221 -17.11 -14.57 -0.78
C ASP A 221 -16.84 -13.08 -0.46
N VAL A 222 -15.57 -12.68 -0.35
CA VAL A 222 -15.20 -11.27 -0.19
C VAL A 222 -15.28 -10.56 -1.53
N ASP A 223 -16.10 -9.51 -1.55
CA ASP A 223 -16.14 -8.57 -2.66
C ASP A 223 -14.93 -7.64 -2.59
N GLU A 224 -13.99 -7.85 -3.50
CA GLU A 224 -12.86 -6.93 -3.67
C GLU A 224 -13.29 -5.59 -4.27
N CYS A 225 -14.58 -5.40 -4.52
CA CYS A 225 -15.20 -4.20 -5.06
C CYS A 225 -14.86 -3.95 -6.53
N GLU A 226 -15.56 -2.99 -7.17
CA GLU A 226 -15.31 -2.65 -8.56
C GLU A 226 -13.92 -2.03 -8.72
N THR A 227 -13.08 -2.67 -9.55
CA THR A 227 -11.83 -2.09 -10.06
C THR A 227 -12.11 -0.68 -10.60
N PRO A 228 -11.23 0.31 -10.36
CA PRO A 228 -11.36 1.62 -10.98
C PRO A 228 -11.64 1.45 -12.48
N ARG A 229 -12.78 1.98 -12.95
CA ARG A 229 -13.14 1.83 -14.36
C ARG A 229 -12.05 2.46 -15.22
N SER A 230 -11.70 1.81 -16.33
CA SER A 230 -10.72 2.33 -17.30
C SER A 230 -11.11 3.70 -17.85
N ASP A 231 -12.39 4.05 -17.81
CA ASP A 231 -12.89 5.36 -18.21
C ASP A 231 -12.94 6.29 -17.00
N LEU A 232 -11.98 7.22 -16.94
CA LEU A 232 -11.98 8.30 -15.96
C LEU A 232 -13.24 9.17 -16.15
N PRO A 233 -13.93 9.56 -15.06
CA PRO A 233 -15.12 10.38 -15.17
C PRO A 233 -14.82 11.73 -15.81
N SER A 234 -15.76 12.25 -16.59
CA SER A 234 -15.65 13.60 -17.17
C SER A 234 -15.72 14.68 -16.10
N GLU A 235 -15.25 15.88 -16.43
CA GLU A 235 -15.35 17.05 -15.53
C GLU A 235 -16.80 17.27 -15.04
N GLU A 236 -17.76 17.19 -15.97
CA GLU A 236 -19.19 17.36 -15.67
C GLU A 236 -19.69 16.29 -14.69
N GLN A 237 -19.32 15.03 -14.92
CA GLN A 237 -19.70 13.93 -14.02
C GLN A 237 -19.12 14.12 -12.61
N ILE A 238 -17.87 14.56 -12.50
CA ILE A 238 -17.24 14.85 -11.22
C ILE A 238 -17.97 16.01 -10.51
N ARG A 239 -18.23 17.10 -11.24
CA ARG A 239 -18.92 18.29 -10.72
C ARG A 239 -20.32 17.95 -10.21
N ASP A 240 -21.09 17.20 -10.99
CA ASP A 240 -22.43 16.75 -10.64
C ASP A 240 -22.40 15.83 -9.41
N GLN A 241 -21.43 14.93 -9.33
CA GLN A 241 -21.28 14.02 -8.19
C GLN A 241 -20.91 14.77 -6.90
N LEU A 242 -19.98 15.74 -6.96
CA LEU A 242 -19.61 16.57 -5.81
C LEU A 242 -20.80 17.47 -5.36
N GLY A 243 -21.54 18.01 -6.33
CA GLY A 243 -22.76 18.78 -6.06
C GLY A 243 -23.83 17.92 -5.37
N LEU A 244 -24.03 16.69 -5.85
CA LEU A 244 -24.95 15.74 -5.25
C LEU A 244 -24.54 15.40 -3.81
N GLU A 245 -23.28 15.04 -3.58
CA GLU A 245 -22.76 14.74 -2.23
C GLU A 245 -22.95 15.92 -1.27
N THR A 246 -22.67 17.15 -1.73
CA THR A 246 -22.87 18.36 -0.93
C THR A 246 -24.35 18.56 -0.57
N SER A 247 -25.25 18.38 -1.55
CA SER A 247 -26.69 18.57 -1.34
C SER A 247 -27.31 17.50 -0.43
N VAL A 248 -26.85 16.25 -0.54
CA VAL A 248 -27.40 15.11 0.21
C VAL A 248 -26.87 15.10 1.64
N SER A 249 -25.59 15.40 1.82
CA SER A 249 -24.97 15.39 3.15
C SER A 249 -25.29 16.65 3.98
N GLY A 250 -25.58 17.77 3.32
CA GLY A 250 -25.80 19.05 4.00
C GLY A 250 -24.55 19.62 4.65
N PHE A 251 -23.36 19.11 4.31
CA PHE A 251 -22.11 19.62 4.85
C PHE A 251 -21.81 21.00 4.30
N SER A 252 -21.45 21.91 5.21
CA SER A 252 -20.97 23.25 4.87
C SER A 252 -19.73 23.56 5.68
N LEU A 253 -18.75 24.19 5.05
CA LEU A 253 -17.50 24.53 5.72
C LEU A 253 -17.76 25.61 6.76
N HIS A 254 -17.31 25.37 8.00
CA HIS A 254 -17.53 26.31 9.10
C HIS A 254 -16.82 27.66 8.80
N PRO A 255 -17.39 28.82 9.17
CA PRO A 255 -16.81 30.14 8.84
C PRO A 255 -15.42 30.39 9.41
N GLU A 256 -14.99 29.61 10.40
CA GLU A 256 -13.66 29.69 11.02
C GLU A 256 -12.54 29.15 10.13
N PHE A 257 -12.89 28.38 9.09
CA PHE A 257 -11.92 27.86 8.14
C PHE A 257 -11.51 28.94 7.15
N GLN A 258 -10.20 29.07 7.01
CA GLN A 258 -9.56 29.82 5.95
C GLN A 258 -9.19 28.86 4.83
N VAL A 259 -9.54 29.25 3.61
CA VAL A 259 -9.16 28.53 2.39
C VAL A 259 -8.21 29.43 1.61
N SER A 260 -7.04 28.88 1.31
CA SER A 260 -6.02 29.59 0.55
C SER A 260 -5.47 28.68 -0.54
N GLN A 261 -5.19 29.28 -1.69
CA GLN A 261 -4.59 28.58 -2.81
C GLN A 261 -3.17 29.10 -3.04
N ASP A 262 -2.22 28.18 -3.17
CA ASP A 262 -0.84 28.50 -3.50
C ASP A 262 -0.32 27.49 -4.52
N ALA A 263 0.03 27.98 -5.71
CA ALA A 263 0.30 27.15 -6.89
C ALA A 263 -0.83 26.11 -7.12
N ASN A 264 -0.48 24.82 -7.02
CA ASN A 264 -1.40 23.69 -7.22
C ASN A 264 -1.88 23.06 -5.90
N ILE A 265 -1.74 23.79 -4.78
CA ILE A 265 -2.12 23.31 -3.46
C ILE A 265 -3.27 24.16 -2.93
N VAL A 266 -4.36 23.50 -2.55
CA VAL A 266 -5.45 24.14 -1.79
C VAL A 266 -5.25 23.79 -0.33
N THR A 267 -5.11 24.81 0.52
CA THR A 267 -4.98 24.65 1.97
C THR A 267 -6.28 25.05 2.64
N VAL A 268 -6.79 24.20 3.53
CA VAL A 268 -7.96 24.48 4.38
C VAL A 268 -7.52 24.36 5.84
N THR A 269 -7.70 25.43 6.62
CA THR A 269 -7.24 25.48 8.01
C THR A 269 -8.13 26.34 8.90
N ASN A 270 -8.43 25.88 10.12
CA ASN A 270 -8.96 26.73 11.21
C ASN A 270 -7.91 26.99 12.29
N THR A 271 -6.64 26.64 12.01
CA THR A 271 -5.52 26.79 12.94
C THR A 271 -5.05 28.24 12.96
N PRO A 272 -4.99 28.90 14.13
CA PRO A 272 -4.48 30.25 14.23
C PRO A 272 -3.01 30.35 13.78
N GLU A 273 -2.65 31.48 13.19
CA GLU A 273 -1.28 31.74 12.74
C GLU A 273 -0.27 31.58 13.88
N GLY A 274 0.85 30.90 13.61
CA GLY A 274 1.89 30.61 14.60
C GLY A 274 1.54 29.51 15.62
N LYS A 275 0.39 28.82 15.48
CA LYS A 275 0.02 27.65 16.28
C LYS A 275 0.19 26.35 15.47
N ALA A 276 0.47 25.26 16.17
CA ALA A 276 0.49 23.93 15.58
C ALA A 276 -0.94 23.38 15.54
N PRO A 277 -1.39 22.81 14.40
CA PRO A 277 -2.69 22.17 14.29
C PRO A 277 -2.75 20.87 15.09
N ASP A 278 -3.90 20.56 15.69
CA ASP A 278 -4.16 19.24 16.26
C ASP A 278 -4.10 18.16 15.20
N ILE A 279 -4.61 18.41 13.98
CA ILE A 279 -4.66 17.44 12.88
C ILE A 279 -4.01 18.02 11.63
N GLN A 280 -3.06 17.31 11.03
CA GLN A 280 -2.30 17.82 9.88
C GLN A 280 -2.08 16.74 8.83
N TYR A 281 -2.68 16.88 7.64
CA TYR A 281 -2.61 15.87 6.59
C TYR A 281 -2.41 16.45 5.19
N LEU A 282 -1.72 15.67 4.36
CA LEU A 282 -1.74 15.80 2.90
C LEU A 282 -2.88 14.94 2.35
N VAL A 283 -3.61 15.48 1.39
CA VAL A 283 -4.77 14.84 0.75
C VAL A 283 -4.59 14.85 -0.77
N HIS A 284 -4.52 13.67 -1.38
CA HIS A 284 -4.36 13.50 -2.83
C HIS A 284 -5.71 13.20 -3.47
N ALA A 285 -6.19 14.08 -4.35
CA ALA A 285 -7.40 13.86 -5.12
C ALA A 285 -7.07 13.20 -6.47
N LEU A 286 -6.85 11.87 -6.46
CA LEU A 286 -6.48 11.11 -7.66
C LEU A 286 -7.57 11.17 -8.75
N PHE A 287 -8.84 11.19 -8.38
CA PHE A 287 -9.94 11.25 -9.37
C PHE A 287 -9.96 12.56 -10.19
N LEU A 288 -9.20 13.57 -9.79
CA LEU A 288 -9.06 14.83 -10.51
C LEU A 288 -7.86 14.84 -11.47
N SER A 289 -7.01 13.82 -11.50
CA SER A 289 -5.76 13.82 -12.26
C SER A 289 -5.93 13.93 -13.78
N SER A 290 -7.10 13.56 -14.30
CA SER A 290 -7.47 13.73 -15.72
C SER A 290 -7.88 15.15 -16.07
N ILE A 291 -8.27 15.96 -15.08
CA ILE A 291 -8.76 17.32 -15.26
C ILE A 291 -7.60 18.29 -15.09
N ARG A 292 -7.12 18.84 -16.20
CA ARG A 292 -6.04 19.84 -16.20
C ARG A 292 -6.59 21.26 -16.10
N ASP A 293 -5.68 22.22 -15.89
CA ASP A 293 -5.94 23.66 -15.90
C ASP A 293 -6.79 24.19 -14.73
N THR A 294 -7.44 25.36 -14.92
CA THR A 294 -8.20 26.08 -13.89
C THR A 294 -9.43 25.32 -13.40
N ALA A 295 -10.01 24.45 -14.24
CA ALA A 295 -11.14 23.61 -13.88
C ALA A 295 -10.76 22.59 -12.79
N GLY A 296 -9.58 21.97 -12.90
CA GLY A 296 -9.06 21.05 -11.89
C GLY A 296 -8.90 21.73 -10.53
N LEU A 297 -8.37 22.95 -10.50
CA LEU A 297 -8.20 23.74 -9.27
C LEU A 297 -9.54 24.10 -8.61
N SER A 298 -10.55 24.49 -9.39
CA SER A 298 -11.89 24.77 -8.87
C SER A 298 -12.57 23.52 -8.29
N LEU A 299 -12.39 22.37 -8.94
CA LEU A 299 -12.87 21.09 -8.41
C LEU A 299 -12.11 20.63 -7.17
N LEU A 300 -10.80 20.90 -7.11
CA LEU A 300 -9.97 20.61 -5.93
C LEU A 300 -10.43 21.44 -4.73
N GLU A 301 -10.73 22.73 -4.92
CA GLU A 301 -11.28 23.58 -3.87
C GLU A 301 -12.65 23.06 -3.41
N SER A 302 -13.54 22.73 -4.35
CA SER A 302 -14.86 22.14 -4.03
C SER A 302 -14.71 20.83 -3.23
N THR A 303 -13.76 19.99 -3.63
CA THR A 303 -13.39 18.74 -2.95
C THR A 303 -12.86 19.02 -1.55
N ALA A 304 -11.98 20.00 -1.40
CA ALA A 304 -11.37 20.39 -0.13
C ALA A 304 -12.41 20.90 0.86
N HIS A 305 -13.35 21.73 0.39
CA HIS A 305 -14.48 22.21 1.19
C HIS A 305 -15.33 21.04 1.69
N LEU A 306 -15.79 20.17 0.79
CA LEU A 306 -16.67 19.06 1.13
C LEU A 306 -15.99 18.06 2.07
N PHE A 307 -14.75 17.66 1.77
CA PHE A 307 -13.99 16.74 2.60
C PHE A 307 -13.76 17.31 4.00
N THR A 308 -13.32 18.57 4.09
CA THR A 308 -13.04 19.19 5.38
C THR A 308 -14.31 19.35 6.21
N ALA A 309 -15.42 19.77 5.60
CA ALA A 309 -16.70 19.90 6.29
C ALA A 309 -17.23 18.55 6.81
N SER A 310 -17.13 17.49 5.98
CA SER A 310 -17.48 16.12 6.36
C SER A 310 -16.63 15.64 7.54
N MET A 311 -15.30 15.75 7.44
CA MET A 311 -14.37 15.32 8.48
C MET A 311 -14.59 16.10 9.78
N PHE A 312 -14.72 17.42 9.70
CA PHE A 312 -14.90 18.29 10.87
C PHE A 312 -16.23 18.04 11.59
N SER A 313 -17.27 17.62 10.87
CA SER A 313 -18.55 17.25 11.49
C SER A 313 -18.44 16.09 12.49
N HIS A 314 -17.38 15.30 12.39
CA HIS A 314 -17.08 14.17 13.27
C HIS A 314 -16.00 14.47 14.31
N LEU A 315 -15.44 15.69 14.32
CA LEU A 315 -14.41 16.10 15.26
C LEU A 315 -15.00 16.91 16.43
N PRO A 316 -14.39 16.85 17.63
CA PRO A 316 -14.72 17.77 18.71
C PRO A 316 -14.51 19.23 18.29
N ALA A 317 -15.43 20.11 18.68
CA ALA A 317 -15.47 21.52 18.24
C ALA A 317 -14.20 22.33 18.58
N ASN A 318 -13.38 21.87 19.52
CA ASN A 318 -12.15 22.55 19.94
C ASN A 318 -10.90 22.10 19.16
N LYS A 319 -11.03 21.21 18.17
CA LYS A 319 -9.91 20.72 17.39
C LYS A 319 -9.57 21.63 16.21
N THR A 320 -8.27 21.89 16.09
CA THR A 320 -7.67 22.63 15.00
C THR A 320 -7.10 21.69 13.96
N LEU A 321 -7.26 22.00 12.68
CA LEU A 321 -6.75 21.19 11.59
C LEU A 321 -6.15 22.03 10.49
N THR A 322 -5.20 21.45 9.77
CA THR A 322 -4.61 21.99 8.55
C THR A 322 -4.52 20.87 7.53
N LEU A 323 -5.34 20.95 6.48
CA LEU A 323 -5.34 20.01 5.37
C LEU A 323 -4.80 20.69 4.11
N LYS A 324 -3.96 19.96 3.37
CA LYS A 324 -3.43 20.40 2.09
C LYS A 324 -3.81 19.42 1.00
N PHE A 325 -4.57 19.90 0.03
CA PHE A 325 -5.13 19.13 -1.06
C PHE A 325 -4.31 19.35 -2.32
N ILE A 326 -3.98 18.26 -3.02
CA ILE A 326 -3.18 18.27 -4.25
C ILE A 326 -3.80 17.31 -5.28
N ILE A 327 -3.68 17.66 -6.56
CA ILE A 327 -3.99 16.76 -7.68
C ILE A 327 -2.67 16.12 -8.14
N PRO A 328 -2.51 14.78 -8.03
CA PRO A 328 -1.33 14.10 -8.58
C PRO A 328 -1.31 14.13 -10.11
N ASN A 329 -0.13 13.92 -10.69
CA ASN A 329 0.08 13.98 -12.14
C ASN A 329 -0.58 12.84 -12.94
N SER A 330 -1.10 11.82 -12.26
CA SER A 330 -1.79 10.65 -12.82
C SER A 330 -2.79 10.10 -11.79
N SER A 331 -3.75 9.30 -12.25
CA SER A 331 -4.75 8.64 -11.40
C SER A 331 -4.22 7.37 -10.73
N SER A 332 -3.03 6.90 -11.13
CA SER A 332 -2.38 5.74 -10.53
C SER A 332 -1.81 6.07 -9.16
N LEU A 333 -1.84 5.10 -8.24
CA LEU A 333 -1.22 5.19 -6.93
C LEU A 333 0.29 5.53 -6.99
N SER A 334 0.95 5.14 -8.08
CA SER A 334 2.36 5.47 -8.40
C SER A 334 2.66 6.97 -8.35
N ALA A 335 1.66 7.82 -8.61
CA ALA A 335 1.84 9.27 -8.60
C ALA A 335 1.93 9.88 -7.20
N ILE A 336 1.55 9.13 -6.15
CA ILE A 336 1.45 9.65 -4.78
C ILE A 336 2.82 10.07 -4.24
N CYS A 337 3.82 9.18 -4.28
CA CYS A 337 5.14 9.46 -3.72
C CYS A 337 5.84 10.65 -4.37
N PRO A 338 5.96 10.73 -5.71
CA PRO A 338 6.57 11.88 -6.37
C PRO A 338 5.86 13.19 -6.01
N THR A 339 4.52 13.21 -6.06
CA THR A 339 3.73 14.41 -5.72
C THR A 339 3.89 14.81 -4.26
N GLN A 340 3.93 13.85 -3.33
CA GLN A 340 4.14 14.15 -1.92
C GLN A 340 5.52 14.75 -1.66
N ASN A 341 6.57 14.19 -2.27
CA ASN A 341 7.93 14.72 -2.13
C ASN A 341 8.05 16.13 -2.68
N GLU A 342 7.52 16.38 -3.89
CA GLU A 342 7.49 17.72 -4.49
C GLU A 342 6.82 18.74 -3.56
N VAL A 343 5.68 18.38 -2.98
CA VAL A 343 4.97 19.24 -2.04
C VAL A 343 5.78 19.48 -0.77
N LEU A 344 6.34 18.44 -0.17
CA LEU A 344 7.16 18.60 1.04
C LEU A 344 8.40 19.46 0.77
N GLU A 345 9.02 19.34 -0.40
CA GLU A 345 10.11 20.21 -0.83
C GLU A 345 9.66 21.67 -0.94
N ILE A 346 8.53 21.94 -1.61
CA ILE A 346 7.93 23.29 -1.71
C ILE A 346 7.64 23.88 -0.32
N LEU A 347 7.17 23.06 0.61
CA LEU A 347 6.86 23.49 1.97
C LEU A 347 8.12 23.75 2.80
N SER A 348 9.18 22.95 2.61
CA SER A 348 10.48 23.14 3.27
C SER A 348 11.26 24.36 2.75
N GLY A 349 11.18 24.68 1.45
CA GLY A 349 11.85 25.83 0.86
C GLY A 349 11.32 27.20 1.32
N LYS A 350 10.15 27.23 1.98
CA LYS A 350 9.54 28.43 2.54
C LYS A 350 9.99 28.75 3.97
N THR A 351 10.66 27.82 4.65
CA THR A 351 11.14 27.99 6.02
C THR A 351 12.62 28.42 6.00
N GLN A 352 12.93 29.62 6.51
CA GLN A 352 14.32 30.11 6.59
C GLN A 352 15.20 29.17 7.43
N GLU A 353 16.47 29.11 7.06
CA GLU A 353 17.56 28.42 7.75
C GLU A 353 17.52 28.66 9.26
N GLU A 354 17.11 27.67 10.06
CA GLU A 354 17.79 27.29 11.32
C GLU A 354 17.19 26.06 12.04
N ASP A 355 15.96 25.62 11.75
CA ASP A 355 15.42 24.37 12.31
C ASP A 355 15.01 23.38 11.21
N ARG A 356 15.87 22.38 10.94
CA ARG A 356 15.61 21.25 10.04
C ARG A 356 14.64 20.21 10.64
N GLU A 357 13.75 20.61 11.54
CA GLU A 357 12.60 19.78 11.92
C GLU A 357 11.53 19.91 10.83
N ASN A 358 10.94 18.77 10.44
CA ASN A 358 9.96 18.66 9.34
C ASN A 358 9.01 19.87 9.24
N SER A 359 9.12 20.65 8.15
CA SER A 359 8.32 21.88 7.94
C SER A 359 6.80 21.66 7.86
N PHE A 360 6.37 20.40 7.76
CA PHE A 360 4.96 19.99 7.79
C PHE A 360 4.81 18.61 8.48
N PRO A 361 4.69 18.57 9.82
CA PRO A 361 4.60 17.30 10.54
C PRO A 361 3.20 16.70 10.36
N ILE A 362 3.09 15.69 9.50
CA ILE A 362 1.84 14.96 9.22
C ILE A 362 1.43 14.18 10.49
N GLY A 363 0.13 14.04 10.77
CA GLY A 363 -0.40 13.28 11.91
C GLY A 363 -1.33 14.07 12.82
N ALA A 364 -1.80 13.44 13.89
CA ALA A 364 -2.61 14.06 14.93
C ALA A 364 -1.80 14.30 16.22
N LEU A 365 -2.08 15.37 16.96
CA LEU A 365 -1.50 15.65 18.27
C LEU A 365 -2.27 14.90 19.36
N HIS A 366 -1.54 14.12 20.14
CA HIS A 366 -2.05 13.42 21.31
C HIS A 366 -1.28 13.87 22.54
N ASN A 367 -1.99 13.96 23.67
CA ASN A 367 -1.36 14.18 24.96
C ASN A 367 -1.07 12.81 25.56
N ILE A 368 0.21 12.42 25.57
CA ILE A 368 0.63 11.11 26.07
C ILE A 368 1.15 11.30 27.49
N SER A 369 0.62 10.52 28.44
CA SER A 369 1.17 10.45 29.79
C SER A 369 2.53 9.75 29.75
N THR A 370 3.57 10.34 30.34
CA THR A 370 4.91 9.73 30.38
C THR A 370 5.25 9.12 31.75
N GLY A 371 4.22 8.78 32.53
CA GLY A 371 4.30 8.17 33.87
C GLY A 371 3.48 8.94 34.91
N ASP A 372 3.19 8.30 36.06
CA ASP A 372 2.26 8.80 37.09
C ASP A 372 2.56 10.21 37.64
N ASP A 373 3.80 10.71 37.50
CA ASP A 373 4.25 11.98 38.08
C ASP A 373 4.68 13.05 37.04
N GLN A 374 4.50 12.81 35.73
CA GLN A 374 4.87 13.79 34.69
C GLN A 374 3.65 14.41 34.01
N PRO A 375 3.68 15.73 33.71
CA PRO A 375 2.62 16.35 32.92
C PRO A 375 2.56 15.69 31.53
N PRO A 376 1.35 15.49 30.98
CA PRO A 376 1.19 14.91 29.65
C PRO A 376 2.00 15.69 28.62
N THR A 377 2.82 14.97 27.85
CA THR A 377 3.59 15.58 26.77
C THR A 377 2.77 15.48 25.48
N SER A 378 2.52 16.63 24.84
CA SER A 378 1.90 16.63 23.51
C SER A 378 2.90 16.08 22.50
N LYS A 379 2.55 14.98 21.85
CA LYS A 379 3.33 14.36 20.78
C LYS A 379 2.44 14.18 19.57
N ARG A 380 2.99 14.48 18.39
CA ARG A 380 2.33 14.11 17.15
C ARG A 380 2.46 12.61 16.98
N ILE A 381 1.34 11.92 17.14
CA ILE A 381 1.24 10.52 16.75
C ILE A 381 0.95 10.55 15.26
N THR A 382 1.95 10.20 14.50
CA THR A 382 1.69 9.53 13.24
C THR A 382 1.29 8.10 13.58
N PRO A 383 0.41 7.45 12.82
CA PRO A 383 0.17 5.99 12.91
C PRO A 383 1.42 5.15 12.56
N GLN A 384 2.59 5.78 12.61
CA GLN A 384 3.92 5.25 12.37
C GLN A 384 4.68 4.98 13.67
N ILE A 385 4.05 4.89 14.85
CA ILE A 385 4.72 4.31 16.02
C ILE A 385 4.47 2.80 15.94
N PRO A 386 5.44 1.99 15.46
CA PRO A 386 5.36 0.56 15.68
C PRO A 386 5.67 0.34 17.15
N ASP A 387 5.21 -0.78 17.66
CA ASP A 387 5.92 -1.41 18.75
C ASP A 387 7.40 -1.50 18.39
N LYS A 388 8.22 -0.71 19.07
CA LYS A 388 9.68 -0.92 19.17
C LYS A 388 10.01 -2.28 19.82
N HIS A 389 9.00 -3.10 20.09
CA HIS A 389 9.04 -4.35 20.83
C HIS A 389 8.73 -5.59 19.99
N ILE A 390 8.25 -5.47 18.74
CA ILE A 390 8.07 -6.65 17.88
C ILE A 390 9.34 -6.89 17.07
N ILE A 391 10.35 -7.46 17.74
CA ILE A 391 11.47 -8.12 17.08
C ILE A 391 10.94 -9.50 16.63
N SER A 392 10.19 -9.54 15.52
CA SER A 392 10.18 -10.77 14.72
C SER A 392 11.55 -10.89 14.03
N GLY A 393 11.98 -12.10 13.67
CA GLY A 393 13.26 -12.32 12.98
C GLY A 393 13.42 -11.42 11.74
N GLN A 394 12.31 -11.07 11.07
CA GLN A 394 12.25 -10.19 9.90
C GLN A 394 12.68 -8.74 10.18
N GLY A 395 12.46 -8.20 11.38
CA GLY A 395 12.86 -6.83 11.71
C GLY A 395 14.38 -6.59 11.65
N LYS A 396 15.19 -7.66 11.61
CA LYS A 396 16.65 -7.58 11.41
C LYS A 396 17.07 -7.60 9.94
N PHE A 397 16.22 -8.12 9.06
CA PHE A 397 16.56 -8.41 7.66
C PHE A 397 15.79 -7.56 6.65
N CYS A 398 14.81 -6.80 7.14
CA CYS A 398 14.00 -5.92 6.31
C CYS A 398 14.00 -4.48 6.82
N GLU A 399 14.03 -3.53 5.88
CA GLU A 399 13.72 -2.13 6.16
C GLU A 399 12.24 -1.85 5.91
N VAL A 400 11.56 -1.30 6.92
CA VAL A 400 10.15 -0.92 6.84
C VAL A 400 10.03 0.52 6.40
N PHE A 401 9.22 0.71 5.36
CA PHE A 401 8.98 1.96 4.72
C PHE A 401 7.68 2.60 5.20
N ARG A 402 7.71 3.89 5.62
CA ARG A 402 6.52 4.61 6.08
C ARG A 402 6.28 5.93 5.37
N LEU A 403 5.06 6.10 4.88
CA LEU A 403 4.45 7.35 4.46
C LEU A 403 3.07 7.40 5.09
N PHE A 404 2.52 8.58 5.26
CA PHE A 404 1.14 8.73 5.67
C PHE A 404 0.52 9.83 4.83
N THR A 405 -0.56 9.49 4.14
CA THR A 405 -1.29 10.46 3.33
C THR A 405 -2.73 9.99 3.11
N VAL A 406 -3.63 10.93 2.93
CA VAL A 406 -5.04 10.65 2.60
C VAL A 406 -5.17 10.64 1.08
N VAL A 407 -5.85 9.65 0.52
CA VAL A 407 -6.09 9.57 -0.93
C VAL A 407 -7.58 9.47 -1.20
N LEU A 408 -8.07 10.34 -2.07
CA LEU A 408 -9.43 10.33 -2.59
C LEU A 408 -9.35 9.79 -4.03
N ASP A 409 -9.82 8.57 -4.24
CA ASP A 409 -9.81 7.90 -5.55
C ASP A 409 -11.10 8.10 -6.35
N ARG A 410 -12.17 8.62 -5.74
CA ARG A 410 -13.47 8.86 -6.36
C ARG A 410 -14.13 10.13 -5.83
N ALA A 411 -14.93 10.80 -6.65
CA ALA A 411 -15.72 11.97 -6.24
C ALA A 411 -16.82 11.63 -5.21
N LYS A 412 -17.22 10.35 -5.10
CA LYS A 412 -18.22 9.84 -4.16
C LYS A 412 -17.63 9.50 -2.77
N PHE A 413 -16.60 10.23 -2.34
CA PHE A 413 -15.80 9.87 -1.16
C PHE A 413 -16.57 9.99 0.17
N VAL A 414 -17.61 10.84 0.24
CA VAL A 414 -18.43 11.02 1.45
C VAL A 414 -19.38 9.85 1.64
N SER A 415 -20.20 9.52 0.64
CA SER A 415 -21.23 8.48 0.80
C SER A 415 -20.70 7.05 0.62
N ALA A 416 -19.60 6.86 -0.12
CA ALA A 416 -19.01 5.53 -0.35
C ALA A 416 -17.75 5.24 0.49
N CYS A 417 -17.33 6.17 1.37
CA CYS A 417 -16.14 6.02 2.22
C CYS A 417 -14.85 5.74 1.43
N CYS A 418 -14.72 6.28 0.22
CA CYS A 418 -13.58 6.02 -0.66
C CYS A 418 -12.35 6.90 -0.32
N CYS A 419 -11.86 6.77 0.91
CA CYS A 419 -10.66 7.43 1.40
C CYS A 419 -9.63 6.38 1.78
N TRP A 420 -8.41 6.46 1.24
CA TRP A 420 -7.30 5.60 1.62
C TRP A 420 -6.34 6.33 2.54
N LEU A 421 -5.77 5.60 3.49
CA LEU A 421 -4.54 6.01 4.18
C LEU A 421 -3.40 5.22 3.57
N VAL A 422 -2.55 5.88 2.79
CA VAL A 422 -1.51 5.19 2.03
C VAL A 422 -0.21 5.18 2.83
N PHE A 423 0.30 3.96 3.11
CA PHE A 423 1.53 3.68 3.89
C PHE A 423 2.75 3.09 3.13
N PRO A 424 3.40 3.85 2.25
CA PRO A 424 4.62 3.44 1.55
C PRO A 424 5.80 4.38 1.79
N GLY A 425 6.79 3.98 2.57
CA GLY A 425 8.05 4.73 2.64
C GLY A 425 8.90 4.61 1.39
N VAL A 426 9.54 5.72 1.03
CA VAL A 426 10.61 5.76 0.05
C VAL A 426 11.74 6.53 0.70
N ASN A 427 12.94 5.94 0.71
CA ASN A 427 14.16 6.67 1.00
C ASN A 427 14.93 6.83 -0.31
N PHE A 428 15.07 8.06 -0.79
CA PHE A 428 15.95 8.36 -1.91
C PHE A 428 17.39 8.45 -1.38
N SER A 429 18.22 7.45 -1.69
CA SER A 429 19.65 7.62 -1.62
C SER A 429 20.09 8.59 -2.72
N LYS A 430 20.54 9.77 -2.31
CA LYS A 430 21.27 10.72 -3.15
C LYS A 430 22.47 10.01 -3.78
N VAL A 431 22.40 9.66 -5.06
CA VAL A 431 23.59 9.35 -5.86
C VAL A 431 24.33 10.67 -6.02
N ARG A 432 25.58 10.72 -5.53
CA ARG A 432 26.48 11.86 -5.69
C ARG A 432 26.94 12.01 -7.13
#